data_AF-A0A3S4RC85-F1
#
_entry.id   AF-A0A3S4RC85-F1
#
_cell.length_a   1.000
_cell.length_b   1.000
_cell.length_c   1.000
_cell.angle_alpha   90.00
_cell.angle_beta   90.00
_cell.angle_gamma   90.00
#
_symmetry.space_group_name_H-M   'P 1'
#
loop_
_entity.id
_entity.type
_entity.pdbx_description
1 polymer ?
#
loop_
_entity_poly.entity_id
_entity_poly.type
_entity_poly.pdbx_seq_one_letter_code
_entity_poly.pdbx_strand_id
1 'polypeptide(L)'
;MSENTAEDGAPTEAAELAVPAVPEVAGQPVRPELRLEVVSAHTGHFGAPDSGDTTGYGGTTSVVALAPAAVRPYGSWFDDAVDALIEDLTEAGVDPARAIEKVVVEHEQLTLFITREHLLDVVRPLRDDQDLRFELCLGVTGVHYPGDVGRELHACFEFLSLTHGSRAIRLEVTCPESDPHVPSIVSVYPGDDWHEREAWDLMGIVFDGHPHLTRSAMPDDWVGHPQRKDYPLGGIPVEYRGASTAPADSRRSYR
;
A
#
# COMPACT_ATOMS: atom_id res chain seq x y z
N MET A 1 -46.23 -42.05 31.45
CA MET A 1 -44.91 -42.67 31.16
C MET A 1 -44.95 -43.01 29.69
N SER A 2 -44.65 -42.02 28.85
CA SER A 2 -44.55 -42.20 27.39
C SER A 2 -43.07 -42.14 27.06
N GLU A 3 -42.56 -43.24 26.52
CA GLU A 3 -41.18 -43.41 26.10
C GLU A 3 -40.95 -42.58 24.83
N ASN A 4 -39.97 -41.67 24.88
CA ASN A 4 -39.50 -40.93 23.71
C ASN A 4 -38.36 -41.74 23.09
N THR A 5 -38.62 -42.32 21.91
CA THR A 5 -37.61 -42.97 21.07
C THR A 5 -36.68 -41.91 20.50
N ALA A 6 -35.39 -42.00 20.82
CA ALA A 6 -34.35 -41.18 20.22
C ALA A 6 -34.07 -41.70 18.81
N GLU A 7 -34.30 -40.87 17.80
CA GLU A 7 -33.83 -41.12 16.43
C GLU A 7 -32.33 -40.81 16.35
N ASP A 8 -31.55 -41.81 15.94
CA ASP A 8 -30.12 -41.73 15.66
C ASP A 8 -29.90 -40.78 14.47
N GLY A 9 -29.40 -39.58 14.76
CA GLY A 9 -28.93 -38.64 13.74
C GLY A 9 -27.61 -39.14 13.14
N ALA A 10 -27.61 -39.37 11.83
CA ALA A 10 -26.42 -39.70 11.06
C ALA A 10 -25.28 -38.69 11.30
N PRO A 11 -24.01 -39.13 11.34
CA PRO A 11 -22.89 -38.23 11.56
C PRO A 11 -22.82 -37.24 10.40
N THR A 12 -22.90 -35.95 10.74
CA THR A 12 -22.66 -34.85 9.82
C THR A 12 -21.25 -35.01 9.25
N GLU A 13 -21.17 -35.19 7.94
CA GLU A 13 -19.92 -35.19 7.18
C GLU A 13 -19.15 -33.92 7.57
N ALA A 14 -18.06 -34.10 8.32
CA ALA A 14 -17.14 -33.02 8.63
C ALA A 14 -16.59 -32.57 7.27
N ALA A 15 -16.99 -31.37 6.83
CA ALA A 15 -16.41 -30.74 5.68
C ALA A 15 -14.88 -30.78 5.85
N GLU A 16 -14.21 -31.53 4.99
CA GLU A 16 -12.76 -31.53 4.90
C GLU A 16 -12.35 -30.06 4.72
N LEU A 17 -11.73 -29.48 5.75
CA LEU A 17 -11.09 -28.18 5.67
C LEU A 17 -10.02 -28.32 4.59
N ALA A 18 -10.35 -27.88 3.38
CA ALA A 18 -9.42 -27.87 2.26
C ALA A 18 -8.13 -27.21 2.74
N VAL A 19 -7.01 -27.92 2.60
CA VAL A 19 -5.68 -27.36 2.89
C VAL A 19 -5.58 -26.08 2.06
N PRO A 20 -5.37 -24.90 2.69
CA PRO A 20 -5.33 -23.66 1.94
C PRO A 20 -4.23 -23.78 0.90
N ALA A 21 -4.60 -23.60 -0.36
CA ALA A 21 -3.65 -23.66 -1.46
C ALA A 21 -2.54 -22.62 -1.23
N VAL A 22 -1.31 -23.01 -1.53
CA VAL A 22 -0.16 -22.14 -1.32
C VAL A 22 -0.22 -21.03 -2.36
N PRO A 23 -0.15 -19.74 -1.97
CA PRO A 23 -0.11 -18.65 -2.93
C PRO A 23 1.18 -18.74 -3.75
N GLU A 24 1.05 -18.61 -5.07
CA GLU A 24 2.12 -18.78 -6.05
C GLU A 24 2.11 -17.63 -7.06
N VAL A 25 3.31 -17.25 -7.52
CA VAL A 25 3.54 -16.30 -8.60
C VAL A 25 4.38 -17.02 -9.65
N ALA A 26 3.88 -17.11 -10.89
CA ALA A 26 4.55 -17.81 -12.00
C ALA A 26 5.02 -19.24 -11.64
N GLY A 27 4.24 -19.97 -10.83
CA GLY A 27 4.56 -21.34 -10.39
C GLY A 27 5.64 -21.43 -9.29
N GLN A 28 6.09 -20.31 -8.73
CA GLN A 28 6.96 -20.27 -7.55
C GLN A 28 6.14 -19.87 -6.31
N PRO A 29 6.32 -20.55 -5.16
CA PRO A 29 5.58 -20.23 -3.95
C PRO A 29 6.01 -18.86 -3.40
N VAL A 30 5.03 -18.03 -3.04
CA VAL A 30 5.26 -16.76 -2.34
C VAL A 30 6.01 -17.05 -1.04
N ARG A 31 6.98 -16.18 -0.74
CA ARG A 31 7.81 -16.28 0.47
C ARG A 31 6.92 -16.42 1.70
N PRO A 32 7.20 -17.34 2.64
CA PRO A 32 6.33 -17.59 3.80
C PRO A 32 5.99 -16.33 4.61
N GLU A 33 6.96 -15.41 4.69
CA GLU A 33 6.90 -14.12 5.38
C GLU A 33 5.78 -13.21 4.84
N LEU A 34 5.53 -13.27 3.52
CA LEU A 34 4.58 -12.41 2.80
C LEU A 34 3.16 -13.00 2.71
N ARG A 35 2.95 -14.21 3.27
CA ARG A 35 1.64 -14.87 3.25
C ARG A 35 0.68 -14.27 4.28
N LEU A 36 1.20 -13.83 5.41
CA LEU A 36 0.47 -13.12 6.47
C LEU A 36 1.45 -12.21 7.22
N GLU A 37 1.45 -10.93 6.85
CA GLU A 37 2.37 -9.94 7.40
C GLU A 37 1.70 -9.20 8.55
N VAL A 38 2.02 -9.57 9.79
CA VAL A 38 1.54 -8.86 10.98
C VAL A 38 2.42 -7.64 11.23
N VAL A 39 1.84 -6.45 11.05
CA VAL A 39 2.52 -5.16 11.22
C VAL A 39 2.55 -4.71 12.68
N SER A 40 1.47 -4.97 13.42
CA SER A 40 1.42 -4.66 14.87
C SER A 40 0.36 -5.49 15.58
N ALA A 41 0.56 -5.69 16.89
CA ALA A 41 -0.43 -6.29 17.76
C ALA A 41 -0.61 -5.41 19.00
N HIS A 42 -1.85 -5.07 19.32
CA HIS A 42 -2.22 -4.23 20.44
C HIS A 42 -3.12 -5.00 21.38
N THR A 43 -2.89 -4.85 22.69
CA THR A 43 -3.74 -5.43 23.73
C THR A 43 -4.46 -4.31 24.47
N GLY A 44 -5.75 -4.47 24.68
CA GLY A 44 -6.61 -3.43 25.22
C GLY A 44 -7.08 -2.44 24.14
N HIS A 45 -8.34 -2.02 24.24
CA HIS A 45 -8.95 -1.13 23.23
C HIS A 45 -8.60 0.35 23.41
N PHE A 46 -8.09 0.73 24.59
CA PHE A 46 -7.93 2.14 25.00
C PHE A 46 -6.47 2.57 25.25
N GLY A 47 -5.50 1.69 24.99
CA GLY A 47 -4.07 2.05 24.94
C GLY A 47 -3.43 2.52 26.25
N ALA A 48 -4.09 2.37 27.41
CA ALA A 48 -3.52 2.68 28.71
C ALA A 48 -2.86 1.42 29.31
N PRO A 49 -1.52 1.30 29.33
CA PRO A 49 -0.81 0.11 29.78
C PRO A 49 -0.82 -0.07 31.31
N ASP A 50 -1.17 0.98 32.05
CA ASP A 50 -0.99 1.12 33.49
C ASP A 50 -2.28 1.43 34.26
N SER A 51 -3.42 1.59 33.58
CA SER A 51 -4.72 1.61 34.24
C SER A 51 -5.20 0.18 34.45
N GLY A 52 -5.50 -0.23 35.68
CA GLY A 52 -6.17 -1.52 35.92
C GLY A 52 -7.39 -1.68 35.01
N ASP A 53 -7.72 -2.91 34.61
CA ASP A 53 -8.78 -3.17 33.63
C ASP A 53 -10.18 -2.92 34.22
N THR A 54 -10.54 -1.64 34.26
CA THR A 54 -11.88 -1.18 34.64
C THR A 54 -12.85 -1.21 33.47
N THR A 55 -12.33 -1.35 32.25
CA THR A 55 -13.10 -1.36 31.00
C THR A 55 -13.63 -2.74 30.64
N GLY A 56 -13.00 -3.81 31.13
CA GLY A 56 -13.28 -5.20 30.77
C GLY A 56 -12.73 -5.60 29.39
N TYR A 57 -12.03 -4.70 28.70
CA TYR A 57 -11.45 -4.91 27.37
C TYR A 57 -9.94 -5.15 27.42
N GLY A 58 -9.32 -5.27 28.60
CA GLY A 58 -7.89 -5.48 28.75
C GLY A 58 -7.38 -6.80 28.17
N GLY A 59 -8.25 -7.81 28.03
CA GLY A 59 -7.92 -9.08 27.38
C GLY A 59 -8.07 -9.08 25.85
N THR A 60 -8.65 -8.04 25.25
CA THR A 60 -8.88 -7.99 23.81
C THR A 60 -7.56 -7.74 23.09
N THR A 61 -7.24 -8.58 22.12
CA THR A 61 -6.08 -8.41 21.24
C THR A 61 -6.56 -8.02 19.86
N SER A 62 -6.00 -6.96 19.31
CA SER A 62 -6.18 -6.55 17.91
C SER A 62 -4.85 -6.76 17.18
N VAL A 63 -4.90 -7.49 16.07
CA VAL A 63 -3.76 -7.70 15.19
C VAL A 63 -4.00 -6.89 13.94
N VAL A 64 -3.04 -6.03 13.59
CA VAL A 64 -3.00 -5.32 12.31
C VAL A 64 -2.07 -6.11 11.41
N ALA A 65 -2.61 -6.66 10.34
CA ALA A 65 -1.85 -7.35 9.30
C ALA A 65 -2.07 -6.68 7.95
N LEU A 66 -1.06 -6.71 7.08
CA LEU A 66 -1.26 -6.42 5.66
C LEU A 66 -2.10 -7.54 5.04
N ALA A 67 -2.78 -7.21 3.95
CA ALA A 67 -3.61 -8.17 3.24
C ALA A 67 -2.76 -9.39 2.78
N PRO A 68 -3.25 -10.61 3.02
CA PRO A 68 -2.54 -11.84 2.71
C PRO A 68 -2.44 -12.06 1.20
N ALA A 69 -1.43 -12.81 0.77
CA ALA A 69 -1.28 -13.17 -0.63
C ALA A 69 -2.49 -14.00 -1.11
N ALA A 70 -3.08 -13.57 -2.23
CA ALA A 70 -4.20 -14.25 -2.86
C ALA A 70 -3.75 -15.54 -3.55
N VAL A 71 -4.68 -16.48 -3.69
CA VAL A 71 -4.48 -17.74 -4.41
C VAL A 71 -5.30 -17.70 -5.68
N ARG A 72 -4.75 -18.22 -6.78
CA ARG A 72 -5.49 -18.39 -8.03
C ARG A 72 -6.63 -19.42 -7.88
N PRO A 73 -7.74 -19.26 -8.61
CA PRO A 73 -8.06 -18.12 -9.47
C PRO A 73 -8.36 -16.86 -8.65
N TYR A 74 -7.83 -15.72 -9.08
CA TYR A 74 -8.06 -14.41 -8.45
C TYR A 74 -9.48 -13.89 -8.70
N GLY A 75 -10.06 -14.27 -9.84
CA GLY A 75 -11.40 -13.89 -10.27
C GLY A 75 -11.42 -12.62 -11.13
N SER A 76 -12.59 -12.35 -11.73
CA SER A 76 -12.79 -11.21 -12.64
C SER A 76 -11.80 -11.26 -13.82
N TRP A 77 -11.25 -10.11 -14.22
CA TRP A 77 -10.19 -9.96 -15.22
C TRP A 77 -8.78 -10.07 -14.60
N PHE A 78 -8.67 -10.30 -13.29
CA PHE A 78 -7.39 -10.21 -12.59
C PHE A 78 -6.41 -11.32 -13.00
N ASP A 79 -6.90 -12.54 -13.20
CA ASP A 79 -6.06 -13.64 -13.70
C ASP A 79 -5.46 -13.29 -15.06
N ASP A 80 -6.28 -12.81 -16.01
CA ASP A 80 -5.83 -12.42 -17.35
C ASP A 80 -4.78 -11.31 -17.31
N ALA A 81 -4.98 -10.28 -16.48
CA ALA A 81 -4.01 -9.19 -16.36
C ALA A 81 -2.69 -9.62 -15.71
N VAL A 82 -2.74 -10.49 -14.70
CA VAL A 82 -1.52 -11.03 -14.09
C VAL A 82 -0.80 -11.96 -15.07
N ASP A 83 -1.54 -12.73 -15.88
CA ASP A 83 -0.97 -13.61 -16.90
C ASP A 83 -0.28 -12.83 -18.02
N ALA A 84 -0.94 -11.79 -18.56
CA ALA A 84 -0.34 -10.89 -19.55
C ALA A 84 0.95 -10.24 -19.01
N LEU A 85 0.93 -9.75 -17.77
CA LEU A 85 2.11 -9.15 -17.15
C LEU A 85 3.24 -10.18 -16.94
N ILE A 86 2.93 -11.42 -16.57
CA ILE A 86 3.92 -12.50 -16.44
C ILE A 86 4.54 -12.84 -17.80
N GLU A 87 3.75 -12.86 -18.86
CA GLU A 87 4.22 -13.06 -20.23
C GLU A 87 5.19 -11.95 -20.65
N ASP A 88 4.81 -10.69 -20.47
CA ASP A 88 5.63 -9.52 -20.80
C ASP A 88 6.97 -9.50 -20.04
N LEU A 89 6.94 -9.78 -18.73
CA LEU A 89 8.15 -9.87 -17.91
C LEU A 89 9.09 -10.99 -18.39
N THR A 90 8.52 -12.14 -18.75
CA THR A 90 9.27 -13.29 -19.25
C THR A 90 9.92 -12.96 -20.60
N GLU A 91 9.20 -12.28 -21.50
CA GLU A 91 9.74 -11.84 -22.79
C GLU A 91 10.87 -10.82 -22.62
N ALA A 92 10.76 -9.92 -21.64
CA ALA A 92 11.82 -8.98 -21.27
C ALA A 92 13.04 -9.65 -20.61
N GLY A 93 12.97 -10.95 -20.31
CA GLY A 93 14.04 -11.71 -19.66
C GLY A 93 14.13 -11.48 -18.15
N VAL A 94 13.07 -10.92 -17.54
CA VAL A 94 12.94 -10.73 -16.10
C VAL A 94 12.20 -11.93 -15.52
N ASP A 95 12.69 -12.50 -14.42
CA ASP A 95 11.97 -13.56 -13.72
C ASP A 95 10.73 -12.97 -13.02
N PRO A 96 9.50 -13.35 -13.40
CA PRO A 96 8.29 -12.75 -12.85
C PRO A 96 8.17 -12.95 -11.33
N ALA A 97 8.67 -14.06 -10.79
CA ALA A 97 8.67 -14.33 -9.36
C ALA A 97 9.69 -13.49 -8.57
N ARG A 98 10.64 -12.86 -9.28
CA ARG A 98 11.54 -11.86 -8.69
C ARG A 98 10.97 -10.45 -8.75
N ALA A 99 10.15 -10.15 -9.76
CA ALA A 99 9.53 -8.84 -9.92
C ALA A 99 8.27 -8.68 -9.04
N ILE A 100 7.39 -9.68 -9.02
CA ILE A 100 6.14 -9.68 -8.28
C ILE A 100 6.33 -10.49 -6.99
N GLU A 101 6.37 -9.83 -5.85
CA GLU A 101 6.57 -10.47 -4.53
C GLU A 101 5.33 -11.23 -4.08
N LYS A 102 4.16 -10.59 -4.23
CA LYS A 102 2.85 -11.19 -3.94
C LYS A 102 1.74 -10.48 -4.73
N VAL A 103 0.67 -11.21 -4.96
CA VAL A 103 -0.59 -10.68 -5.50
C VAL A 103 -1.60 -10.64 -4.37
N VAL A 104 -2.34 -9.54 -4.25
CA VAL A 104 -3.38 -9.36 -3.25
C VAL A 104 -4.68 -8.98 -3.96
N VAL A 105 -5.77 -9.62 -3.56
CA VAL A 105 -7.12 -9.26 -3.98
C VAL A 105 -7.95 -9.03 -2.74
N GLU A 106 -8.39 -7.79 -2.54
CA GLU A 106 -9.23 -7.41 -1.41
C GLU A 106 -10.31 -6.43 -1.90
N HIS A 107 -11.54 -6.57 -1.43
CA HIS A 107 -12.66 -5.68 -1.79
C HIS A 107 -12.81 -5.48 -3.32
N GLU A 108 -12.61 -6.54 -4.10
CA GLU A 108 -12.64 -6.49 -5.58
C GLU A 108 -11.60 -5.56 -6.21
N GLN A 109 -10.47 -5.34 -5.54
CA GLN A 109 -9.32 -4.58 -6.04
C GLN A 109 -8.07 -5.45 -6.10
N LEU A 110 -7.37 -5.38 -7.24
CA LEU A 110 -6.10 -6.06 -7.47
C LEU A 110 -4.95 -5.16 -7.04
N THR A 111 -4.10 -5.66 -6.15
CA THR A 111 -2.84 -5.02 -5.75
C THR A 111 -1.67 -5.97 -6.01
N LEU A 112 -0.65 -5.50 -6.73
CA LEU A 112 0.58 -6.24 -6.97
C LEU A 112 1.70 -5.63 -6.14
N PHE A 113 2.33 -6.44 -5.30
CA PHE A 113 3.54 -6.03 -4.60
C PHE A 113 4.73 -6.28 -5.51
N ILE A 114 5.42 -5.20 -5.87
CA ILE A 114 6.51 -5.22 -6.84
C ILE A 114 7.81 -4.88 -6.13
N THR A 115 8.87 -5.64 -6.42
CA THR A 115 10.22 -5.28 -5.96
C THR A 115 10.66 -3.99 -6.65
N ARG A 116 11.18 -3.03 -5.88
CA ARG A 116 11.58 -1.71 -6.39
C ARG A 116 12.51 -1.77 -7.60
N GLU A 117 13.38 -2.78 -7.70
CA GLU A 117 14.33 -2.97 -8.80
C GLU A 117 13.65 -3.18 -10.16
N HIS A 118 12.44 -3.76 -10.15
CA HIS A 118 11.68 -4.14 -11.33
C HIS A 118 10.43 -3.26 -11.56
N LEU A 119 10.30 -2.16 -10.81
CA LEU A 119 9.15 -1.26 -10.94
C LEU A 119 8.96 -0.76 -12.39
N LEU A 120 10.04 -0.31 -13.03
CA LEU A 120 9.97 0.15 -14.42
C LEU A 120 9.73 -0.98 -15.43
N ASP A 121 10.19 -2.19 -15.13
CA ASP A 121 9.96 -3.38 -15.96
C ASP A 121 8.48 -3.79 -15.95
N VAL A 122 7.75 -3.49 -14.87
CA VAL A 122 6.30 -3.74 -14.75
C VAL A 122 5.47 -2.58 -15.30
N VAL A 123 5.85 -1.35 -14.97
CA VAL A 123 5.08 -0.13 -15.28
C VAL A 123 5.04 0.17 -16.79
N ARG A 124 6.08 -0.22 -17.54
CA ARG A 124 6.14 -0.05 -18.99
C ARG A 124 5.16 -0.96 -19.73
N PRO A 125 5.19 -2.29 -19.57
CA PRO A 125 4.18 -3.17 -20.15
C PRO A 125 2.75 -2.81 -19.70
N LEU A 126 2.57 -2.44 -18.43
CA LEU A 126 1.27 -2.01 -17.91
C LEU A 126 0.63 -0.89 -18.77
N ARG A 127 1.44 0.03 -19.31
CA ARG A 127 1.00 1.09 -20.22
C ARG A 127 0.90 0.63 -21.68
N ASP A 128 1.94 -0.07 -22.15
CA ASP A 128 2.21 -0.27 -23.57
C ASP A 128 1.51 -1.51 -24.15
N ASP A 129 1.37 -2.57 -23.35
CA ASP A 129 0.71 -3.81 -23.73
C ASP A 129 -0.78 -3.60 -24.02
N GLN A 130 -1.30 -4.38 -24.97
CA GLN A 130 -2.66 -4.20 -25.46
C GLN A 130 -3.78 -4.90 -24.73
N ASP A 131 -3.44 -5.93 -23.98
CA ASP A 131 -4.35 -6.60 -23.07
C ASP A 131 -4.38 -5.88 -21.70
N LEU A 132 -3.36 -5.08 -21.37
CA LEU A 132 -3.28 -4.26 -20.14
C LEU A 132 -3.77 -2.80 -20.30
N ARG A 133 -3.20 -2.03 -21.24
CA ARG A 133 -3.52 -0.60 -21.53
C ARG A 133 -3.94 0.24 -20.34
N PHE A 134 -3.13 0.38 -19.30
CA PHE A 134 -3.39 1.36 -18.26
C PHE A 134 -2.87 2.73 -18.72
N GLU A 135 -3.75 3.61 -19.18
CA GLU A 135 -3.32 4.91 -19.74
C GLU A 135 -3.16 5.99 -18.69
N LEU A 136 -3.85 5.83 -17.55
CA LEU A 136 -3.89 6.82 -16.48
C LEU A 136 -3.14 6.31 -15.26
N CYS A 137 -2.17 7.10 -14.79
CA CYS A 137 -1.65 7.01 -13.43
C CYS A 137 -2.39 8.05 -12.59
N LEU A 138 -3.03 7.60 -11.51
CA LEU A 138 -3.80 8.45 -10.60
C LEU A 138 -2.93 9.11 -9.53
N GLY A 139 -1.66 8.70 -9.42
CA GLY A 139 -0.69 9.24 -8.48
C GLY A 139 -0.05 8.15 -7.62
N VAL A 140 1.15 8.44 -7.13
CA VAL A 140 1.75 7.72 -6.00
C VAL A 140 1.30 8.30 -4.67
N THR A 141 0.99 7.42 -3.71
CA THR A 141 0.76 7.78 -2.31
C THR A 141 1.72 7.01 -1.42
N GLY A 142 2.34 7.71 -0.46
CA GLY A 142 3.22 7.08 0.53
C GLY A 142 2.45 6.59 1.75
N VAL A 143 2.81 5.41 2.27
CA VAL A 143 2.34 4.88 3.57
C VAL A 143 3.56 4.48 4.40
N HIS A 144 3.52 4.74 5.72
CA HIS A 144 4.60 4.39 6.63
C HIS A 144 4.07 3.41 7.69
N TYR A 145 4.63 2.20 7.69
CA TYR A 145 4.41 1.14 8.67
C TYR A 145 5.69 0.90 9.50
N PRO A 146 5.88 1.57 10.65
CA PRO A 146 7.07 1.40 11.49
C PRO A 146 7.30 -0.03 12.00
N GLY A 147 6.26 -0.86 12.00
CA GLY A 147 6.33 -2.26 12.42
C GLY A 147 6.76 -3.23 11.31
N ASP A 148 6.79 -2.80 10.04
CA ASP A 148 7.24 -3.64 8.92
C ASP A 148 8.75 -3.45 8.68
N VAL A 149 9.56 -4.05 9.55
CA VAL A 149 11.01 -3.84 9.61
C VAL A 149 11.69 -4.24 8.30
N GLY A 150 12.42 -3.29 7.70
CA GLY A 150 13.10 -3.43 6.42
C GLY A 150 12.24 -3.08 5.20
N ARG A 151 10.96 -2.74 5.40
CA ARG A 151 9.98 -2.40 4.36
C ARG A 151 9.06 -1.26 4.80
N GLU A 152 9.51 -0.43 5.73
CA GLU A 152 8.65 0.48 6.48
C GLU A 152 7.92 1.50 5.58
N LEU A 153 8.52 1.91 4.46
CA LEU A 153 7.98 2.91 3.54
C LEU A 153 7.40 2.23 2.30
N HIS A 154 6.10 2.42 2.08
CA HIS A 154 5.35 1.87 0.96
C HIS A 154 4.96 3.00 0.00
N ALA A 155 5.30 2.84 -1.27
CA ALA A 155 4.83 3.67 -2.37
C ALA A 155 3.70 2.92 -3.11
N CYS A 156 2.48 3.42 -2.99
CA CYS A 156 1.29 2.85 -3.62
C CYS A 156 0.94 3.67 -4.86
N PHE A 157 1.09 3.06 -6.03
CA PHE A 157 0.73 3.66 -7.31
C PHE A 157 -0.61 3.11 -7.77
N GLU A 158 -1.52 3.99 -8.17
CA GLU A 158 -2.82 3.58 -8.69
C GLU A 158 -2.91 3.88 -10.19
N PHE A 159 -3.37 2.88 -10.95
CA PHE A 159 -3.52 2.98 -12.40
C PHE A 159 -4.94 2.64 -12.82
N LEU A 160 -5.39 3.27 -13.90
CA LEU A 160 -6.69 3.09 -14.50
C LEU A 160 -6.57 2.89 -16.01
N SER A 161 -7.17 1.81 -16.51
CA SER A 161 -7.35 1.56 -17.94
C SER A 161 -8.75 2.00 -18.38
N LEU A 162 -8.82 3.01 -19.24
CA LEU A 162 -10.07 3.43 -19.86
C LEU A 162 -10.48 2.50 -21.01
N THR A 163 -9.50 2.00 -21.78
CA THR A 163 -9.74 1.11 -22.93
C THR A 163 -10.47 -0.16 -22.51
N HIS A 164 -10.09 -0.74 -21.37
CA HIS A 164 -10.64 -2.00 -20.88
C HIS A 164 -11.82 -1.85 -19.92
N GLY A 165 -12.52 -0.71 -19.95
CA GLY A 165 -13.74 -0.50 -19.18
C GLY A 165 -13.51 -0.07 -17.74
N SER A 166 -12.57 0.87 -17.52
CA SER A 166 -12.23 1.42 -16.21
C SER A 166 -11.66 0.38 -15.24
N ARG A 167 -10.84 -0.55 -15.74
CA ARG A 167 -10.08 -1.49 -14.89
C ARG A 167 -9.09 -0.71 -14.05
N ALA A 168 -9.11 -0.91 -12.73
CA ALA A 168 -8.18 -0.29 -11.80
C ALA A 168 -7.24 -1.34 -11.21
N ILE A 169 -5.96 -0.99 -11.10
CA ILE A 169 -4.93 -1.81 -10.47
C ILE A 169 -4.05 -0.93 -9.58
N ARG A 170 -3.61 -1.49 -8.45
CA ARG A 170 -2.62 -0.85 -7.58
C ARG A 170 -1.30 -1.60 -7.68
N LEU A 171 -0.20 -0.87 -7.80
CA LEU A 171 1.14 -1.39 -7.57
C LEU A 171 1.64 -0.86 -6.23
N GLU A 172 2.21 -1.73 -5.42
CA GLU A 172 2.77 -1.37 -4.13
C GLU A 172 4.24 -1.76 -4.08
N VAL A 173 5.10 -0.78 -3.79
CA VAL A 173 6.55 -0.96 -3.73
C VAL A 173 7.02 -0.55 -2.36
N THR A 174 7.81 -1.41 -1.70
CA THR A 174 8.34 -1.13 -0.37
C THR A 174 9.82 -0.78 -0.42
N CYS A 175 10.26 0.10 0.47
CA CYS A 175 11.67 0.38 0.72
C CYS A 175 11.92 0.56 2.23
N PRO A 176 13.13 0.22 2.71
CA PRO A 176 13.48 0.43 4.10
C PRO A 176 13.72 1.91 4.41
N GLU A 177 13.48 2.35 5.64
CA GLU A 177 13.83 3.74 6.04
C GLU A 177 15.33 4.05 5.92
N SER A 178 16.17 3.02 6.09
CA SER A 178 17.63 3.13 6.01
C SER A 178 18.16 3.34 4.58
N ASP A 179 17.37 2.97 3.57
CA ASP A 179 17.68 3.13 2.14
C ASP A 179 16.36 3.41 1.38
N PRO A 180 15.80 4.63 1.54
CA PRO A 180 14.44 4.97 1.12
C PRO A 180 14.36 5.30 -0.38
N HIS A 181 14.96 4.46 -1.23
CA HIS A 181 15.06 4.67 -2.66
C HIS A 181 14.08 3.79 -3.44
N VAL A 182 13.36 4.38 -4.39
CA VAL A 182 12.44 3.74 -5.34
C VAL A 182 12.63 4.37 -6.73
N PRO A 183 12.60 3.62 -7.85
CA PRO A 183 12.69 4.26 -9.17
C PRO A 183 11.50 5.17 -9.49
N SER A 184 11.78 6.32 -10.11
CA SER A 184 10.75 7.23 -10.63
C SER A 184 10.04 6.65 -11.85
N ILE A 185 8.72 6.80 -11.91
CA ILE A 185 7.89 6.42 -13.07
C ILE A 185 7.56 7.59 -13.98
N VAL A 186 8.03 8.81 -13.69
CA VAL A 186 7.81 10.03 -14.50
C VAL A 186 8.19 9.85 -15.97
N SER A 187 9.22 9.03 -16.25
CA SER A 187 9.62 8.70 -17.63
C SER A 187 8.55 7.95 -18.43
N VAL A 188 7.63 7.26 -17.75
CA VAL A 188 6.51 6.50 -18.32
C VAL A 188 5.21 7.29 -18.18
N TYR A 189 4.95 7.86 -17.00
CA TYR A 189 3.78 8.66 -16.66
C TYR A 189 4.21 10.05 -16.17
N PRO A 190 4.32 11.05 -17.06
CA PRO A 190 4.76 12.39 -16.68
C PRO A 190 3.85 13.09 -15.66
N GLY A 191 2.59 12.65 -15.54
CA GLY A 191 1.64 13.17 -14.55
C GLY A 191 2.00 12.83 -13.11
N ASP A 192 2.89 11.87 -12.87
CA ASP A 192 3.27 11.46 -11.52
C ASP A 192 4.34 12.36 -10.88
N ASP A 193 4.90 13.34 -11.60
CA ASP A 193 5.93 14.27 -11.10
C ASP A 193 5.52 14.92 -9.76
N TRP A 194 4.31 15.44 -9.69
CA TRP A 194 3.84 16.12 -8.48
C TRP A 194 3.64 15.15 -7.31
N HIS A 195 3.10 13.95 -7.57
CA HIS A 195 2.83 12.96 -6.54
C HIS A 195 4.13 12.36 -5.99
N GLU A 196 5.11 12.07 -6.85
CA GLU A 196 6.44 11.62 -6.42
C GLU A 196 7.12 12.69 -5.55
N ARG A 197 7.00 13.97 -5.91
CA ARG A 197 7.51 15.08 -5.07
C ARG A 197 6.79 15.19 -3.74
N GLU A 198 5.47 15.04 -3.71
CA GLU A 198 4.68 15.06 -2.48
C GLU A 198 5.04 13.89 -1.56
N ALA A 199 5.15 12.68 -2.09
CA ALA A 199 5.59 11.51 -1.35
C ALA A 199 7.03 11.66 -0.81
N TRP A 200 7.93 12.27 -1.58
CA TRP A 200 9.26 12.63 -1.08
C TRP A 200 9.22 13.67 0.04
N ASP A 201 8.44 14.74 -0.11
CA ASP A 201 8.39 15.83 0.86
C ASP A 201 7.77 15.37 2.20
N LEU A 202 6.63 14.66 2.12
CA LEU A 202 5.83 14.30 3.28
C LEU A 202 6.21 12.96 3.92
N MET A 203 6.71 12.01 3.13
CA MET A 203 7.07 10.65 3.57
C MET A 203 8.56 10.33 3.42
N GLY A 204 9.33 11.11 2.65
CA GLY A 204 10.78 10.92 2.53
C GLY A 204 11.19 9.75 1.65
N ILE A 205 10.34 9.32 0.73
CA ILE A 205 10.68 8.32 -0.30
C ILE A 205 11.42 9.05 -1.42
N VAL A 206 12.64 8.61 -1.74
CA VAL A 206 13.49 9.21 -2.77
C VAL A 206 13.25 8.50 -4.09
N PHE A 207 12.76 9.26 -5.08
CA PHE A 207 12.46 8.74 -6.42
C PHE A 207 13.66 8.91 -7.37
N ASP A 208 14.35 7.81 -7.65
CA ASP A 208 15.55 7.79 -8.48
C ASP A 208 15.21 8.05 -9.95
N GLY A 209 15.88 9.03 -10.57
CA GLY A 209 15.63 9.43 -11.95
C GLY A 209 14.53 10.49 -12.12
N HIS A 210 13.93 10.97 -11.03
CA HIS A 210 12.96 12.06 -11.08
C HIS A 210 13.63 13.39 -11.53
N PRO A 211 13.04 14.17 -12.45
CA PRO A 211 13.67 15.36 -13.02
C PRO A 211 13.89 16.50 -12.00
N HIS A 212 12.94 16.71 -11.09
CA HIS A 212 12.93 17.86 -10.16
C HIS A 212 12.43 17.49 -8.76
N LEU A 213 13.13 16.57 -8.08
CA LEU A 213 12.75 16.15 -6.73
C LEU A 213 13.07 17.25 -5.70
N THR A 214 12.08 18.09 -5.41
CA THR A 214 12.18 19.27 -4.54
C THR A 214 10.88 19.42 -3.75
N ARG A 215 10.92 20.16 -2.63
CA ARG A 215 9.76 20.31 -1.74
C ARG A 215 8.59 20.90 -2.50
N SER A 216 7.40 20.43 -2.17
CA SER A 216 6.16 20.79 -2.87
C SER A 216 5.09 21.31 -1.91
N ALA A 217 5.00 20.71 -0.72
CA ALA A 217 4.03 21.06 0.31
C ALA A 217 4.68 21.85 1.47
N MET A 218 5.89 21.47 1.88
CA MET A 218 6.59 22.10 3.00
C MET A 218 7.50 23.24 2.54
N PRO A 219 7.76 24.24 3.41
CA PRO A 219 8.77 25.26 3.15
C PRO A 219 10.15 24.64 2.84
N ASP A 220 10.94 25.30 2.00
CA ASP A 220 12.26 24.81 1.55
C ASP A 220 13.22 24.50 2.70
N ASP A 221 13.09 25.18 3.84
CA ASP A 221 13.92 25.04 5.04
C ASP A 221 13.37 24.02 6.05
N TRP A 222 12.28 23.34 5.74
CA TRP A 222 11.69 22.34 6.64
C TRP A 222 12.66 21.16 6.86
N VAL A 223 12.64 20.59 8.06
CA VAL A 223 13.47 19.42 8.42
C VAL A 223 12.56 18.25 8.77
N GLY A 224 12.76 17.13 8.10
CA GLY A 224 11.97 15.91 8.28
C GLY A 224 10.76 15.81 7.34
N HIS A 225 9.93 14.80 7.63
CA HIS A 225 8.84 14.30 6.80
C HIS A 225 7.55 14.17 7.65
N PRO A 226 6.65 15.17 7.63
CA PRO A 226 5.58 15.30 8.62
C PRO A 226 4.55 14.19 8.67
N GLN A 227 4.35 13.44 7.58
CA GLN A 227 3.34 12.38 7.54
C GLN A 227 3.85 11.03 8.06
N ARG A 228 5.15 10.91 8.37
CA ARG A 228 5.68 9.72 9.02
C ARG A 228 5.14 9.57 10.45
N LYS A 229 4.92 8.33 10.87
CA LYS A 229 4.33 8.02 12.19
C LYS A 229 5.27 8.27 13.37
N ASP A 230 6.57 8.33 13.13
CA ASP A 230 7.61 8.69 14.10
C ASP A 230 7.79 10.22 14.23
N TYR A 231 7.26 11.00 13.28
CA TYR A 231 7.33 12.44 13.32
C TYR A 231 6.50 12.98 14.51
N PRO A 232 7.10 13.76 15.43
CA PRO A 232 6.39 14.23 16.59
C PRO A 232 5.27 15.20 16.17
N LEU A 233 4.07 14.99 16.72
CA LEU A 233 2.95 15.94 16.69
C LEU A 233 3.26 17.15 17.60
N GLY A 234 4.44 17.76 17.43
CA GLY A 234 4.88 18.95 18.13
C GLY A 234 4.73 20.17 17.24
N GLY A 235 3.97 21.16 17.70
CA GLY A 235 3.94 22.46 17.05
C GLY A 235 5.27 23.19 17.31
N ILE A 236 5.96 23.62 16.26
CA ILE A 236 6.95 24.69 16.42
C ILE A 236 6.15 25.94 16.78
N PRO A 237 6.37 26.59 17.95
CA PRO A 237 5.74 27.86 18.22
C PRO A 237 6.24 28.86 17.18
N VAL A 238 5.39 29.19 16.22
CA VAL A 238 5.67 30.26 15.25
C VAL A 238 5.72 31.55 16.05
N GLU A 239 6.92 32.00 16.38
CA GLU A 239 7.14 33.33 16.96
C GLU A 239 6.81 34.37 15.88
N TYR A 240 5.57 34.88 15.88
CA TYR A 240 5.22 36.06 15.10
C TYR A 240 5.93 37.29 15.66
N ARG A 241 7.17 37.55 15.24
CA ARG A 241 7.86 38.81 15.55
C ARG A 241 7.39 39.91 14.59
N GLY A 242 6.66 40.88 15.11
CA GLY A 242 6.32 42.11 14.38
C GLY A 242 5.02 42.08 13.57
N ALA A 243 4.17 41.05 13.72
CA ALA A 243 2.84 41.06 13.15
C ALA A 243 1.93 42.03 13.93
N SER A 244 1.72 43.23 13.40
CA SER A 244 0.70 44.16 13.87
C SER A 244 -0.53 44.04 13.00
N THR A 245 -1.66 43.65 13.59
CA THR A 245 -2.95 43.74 12.91
C THR A 245 -3.28 45.22 12.78
N ALA A 246 -3.12 45.78 11.58
CA ALA A 246 -3.46 47.17 11.32
C ALA A 246 -4.96 47.41 11.64
N PRO A 247 -5.31 48.56 12.26
CA PRO A 247 -6.68 48.84 12.67
C PRO A 247 -7.62 48.89 11.45
N ALA A 248 -8.90 48.57 11.67
CA ALA A 248 -9.86 48.23 10.61
C ALA A 248 -10.05 49.31 9.53
N ASP A 249 -9.76 50.57 9.88
CA ASP A 249 -9.74 51.78 9.07
C ASP A 249 -8.61 51.86 8.03
N SER A 250 -7.58 51.01 8.16
CA SER A 250 -6.45 50.92 7.21
C SER A 250 -6.51 49.72 6.27
N ARG A 251 -7.56 48.89 6.37
CA ARG A 251 -7.76 47.74 5.49
C ARG A 251 -8.24 48.21 4.12
N ARG A 252 -7.63 47.68 3.05
CA ARG A 252 -7.95 47.97 1.65
C ARG A 252 -9.44 47.68 1.40
N SER A 253 -10.27 48.70 1.23
CA SER A 253 -11.63 48.54 0.75
C SER A 253 -11.60 48.27 -0.76
N TYR A 254 -12.07 47.10 -1.18
CA TYR A 254 -12.35 46.87 -2.59
C TYR A 254 -13.56 47.72 -2.99
N ARG A 255 -13.39 48.55 -4.01
CA ARG A 255 -14.47 49.21 -4.75
C ARG A 255 -14.72 48.44 -6.04
#